data_AF-A0A537DZR8-F1
#
_entry.id   AF-A0A537DZR8-F1
#
_cell.length_a   1.000
_cell.length_b   1.000
_cell.length_c   1.000
_cell.angle_alpha   90.00
_cell.angle_beta   90.00
_cell.angle_gamma   90.00
#
_symmetry.space_group_name_H-M   'P 1'
#
loop_
_entity.id
_entity.type
_entity.pdbx_description
1 polymer ?
#
loop_
_entity_poly.entity_id
_entity_poly.type
_entity_poly.pdbx_seq_one_letter_code
_entity_poly.pdbx_strand_id
1 'polypeptide(L)'
;MESKVEEERAASPDKVRLFLGRYPEYEKTLRLAVAHEESTGSSDGQGWQWHDVDTHPTKLIRLVTEGIAKISLRSRQATYYLLRERATVKKSLKEVS
;
A
#
# COMPACT_ATOMS: atom_id res chain seq x y z
N MET A 1 23.07 -12.35 -2.58
CA MET A 1 23.22 -10.94 -2.15
C MET A 1 21.95 -10.11 -2.36
N GLU A 2 20.89 -10.65 -2.95
CA GLU A 2 19.63 -9.92 -3.19
C GLU A 2 18.71 -9.78 -1.96
N SER A 3 18.85 -10.65 -0.97
CA SER A 3 17.98 -10.71 0.21
C SER A 3 18.07 -9.48 1.13
N LYS A 4 19.18 -8.73 1.09
CA LYS A 4 19.40 -7.58 1.99
C LYS A 4 18.68 -6.31 1.52
N VAL A 5 18.36 -6.20 0.23
CA VAL A 5 17.75 -5.00 -0.38
C VAL A 5 16.22 -5.01 -0.27
N GLU A 6 15.61 -6.19 -0.12
CA GLU A 6 14.16 -6.29 0.15
C GLU A 6 13.81 -5.98 1.61
N GLU A 7 14.70 -6.27 2.56
CA GLU A 7 14.48 -6.06 3.99
C GLU A 7 14.43 -4.56 4.36
N GLU A 8 15.23 -3.70 3.73
CA GLU A 8 15.17 -2.24 3.91
C GLU A 8 13.91 -1.59 3.26
N ARG A 9 13.21 -2.33 2.39
CA ARG A 9 11.98 -1.88 1.70
C ARG A 9 10.70 -2.39 2.37
N ALA A 10 10.77 -2.94 3.58
CA ALA A 10 9.58 -3.26 4.35
C ALA A 10 8.82 -1.97 4.75
N ALA A 11 7.49 -2.03 4.71
CA ALA A 11 6.64 -1.00 5.27
C ALA A 11 6.63 -1.18 6.80
N SER A 12 7.59 -0.57 7.50
CA SER A 12 7.65 -0.56 8.95
C SER A 12 6.57 0.35 9.54
N PRO A 13 6.11 0.12 10.78
CA PRO A 13 5.04 0.93 11.37
C PRO A 13 5.43 2.40 11.47
N ASP A 14 6.68 2.71 11.83
CA ASP A 14 7.19 4.07 11.91
C ASP A 14 7.20 4.76 10.55
N LYS A 15 7.55 4.04 9.48
CA LYS A 15 7.55 4.56 8.11
C LYS A 15 6.13 4.95 7.68
N VAL A 16 5.14 4.08 7.94
CA VAL A 16 3.74 4.36 7.62
C VAL A 16 3.23 5.56 8.42
N ARG A 17 3.55 5.66 9.71
CA ARG A 17 3.17 6.79 10.56
C ARG A 17 3.82 8.10 10.11
N LEU A 18 5.13 8.11 9.84
CA LEU A 18 5.85 9.27 9.33
C LEU A 18 5.29 9.73 7.98
N PHE A 19 4.97 8.78 7.10
CA PHE A 19 4.34 9.06 5.82
C PHE A 19 2.96 9.71 6.00
N LEU A 20 2.10 9.15 6.86
CA LEU A 20 0.78 9.71 7.14
C LEU A 20 0.85 11.09 7.82
N GLY A 21 1.85 11.33 8.67
CA GLY A 21 2.09 12.66 9.25
C GLY A 21 2.47 13.71 8.20
N ARG A 22 3.15 13.29 7.11
CA ARG A 22 3.53 14.17 6.00
C ARG A 22 2.44 14.29 4.93
N TYR A 23 1.66 13.25 4.73
CA TYR A 23 0.63 13.12 3.69
C TYR A 23 -0.66 12.51 4.26
N PRO A 24 -1.38 13.26 5.12
CA PRO A 24 -2.58 12.75 5.78
C PRO A 24 -3.69 12.37 4.79
N GLU A 25 -3.69 12.92 3.57
CA GLU A 25 -4.68 12.59 2.55
C GLU A 25 -4.63 11.13 2.07
N TYR A 26 -3.54 10.40 2.35
CA TYR A 26 -3.40 8.98 2.00
C TYR A 26 -4.05 8.04 3.01
N GLU A 27 -4.52 8.54 4.15
CA GLU A 27 -5.17 7.73 5.17
C GLU A 27 -6.40 7.00 4.60
N LYS A 28 -7.26 7.70 3.85
CA LYS A 28 -8.41 7.10 3.17
C LYS A 28 -7.98 6.03 2.18
N THR A 29 -6.97 6.32 1.36
CA THR A 29 -6.41 5.37 0.38
C THR A 29 -5.94 4.08 1.03
N LEU A 30 -5.15 4.19 2.11
CA LEU A 30 -4.60 3.02 2.80
C LEU A 30 -5.70 2.24 3.53
N ARG A 31 -6.72 2.90 4.10
CA ARG A 31 -7.88 2.20 4.67
C ARG A 31 -8.63 1.37 3.61
N LEU A 32 -8.90 1.95 2.45
CA LEU A 32 -9.56 1.24 1.35
C LEU A 32 -8.70 0.09 0.82
N ALA A 33 -7.40 0.30 0.67
CA ALA A 33 -6.45 -0.74 0.26
C ALA A 33 -6.47 -1.94 1.24
N VAL A 34 -6.41 -1.67 2.55
CA VAL A 34 -6.51 -2.70 3.59
C VAL A 34 -7.85 -3.42 3.51
N ALA A 35 -8.97 -2.69 3.38
CA ALA A 35 -10.29 -3.29 3.29
C ALA A 35 -10.44 -4.19 2.05
N HIS A 36 -9.91 -3.76 0.91
CA HIS A 36 -9.92 -4.55 -0.32
C HIS A 36 -9.12 -5.85 -0.15
N GLU A 37 -7.88 -5.78 0.36
CA GLU A 37 -7.05 -6.97 0.60
C GLU A 37 -7.60 -7.92 1.68
N GLU A 38 -8.47 -7.43 2.57
CA GLU A 38 -9.20 -8.29 3.52
C GLU A 38 -10.45 -8.92 2.89
N SER A 39 -11.13 -8.19 2.00
CA SER A 39 -12.36 -8.64 1.34
C SER A 39 -12.12 -9.70 0.26
N THR A 40 -11.04 -9.59 -0.52
CA THR A 40 -10.77 -10.55 -1.61
C THR A 40 -10.19 -11.88 -1.12
N GLY A 41 -9.91 -12.01 0.19
CA GLY A 41 -9.13 -13.12 0.73
C GLY A 41 -7.68 -13.09 0.20
N SER A 42 -6.75 -13.75 0.90
CA SER A 42 -5.34 -13.80 0.50
C SER A 42 -5.07 -14.51 -0.85
N SER A 43 -6.12 -15.05 -1.49
CA SER A 43 -6.01 -16.01 -2.58
C SER A 43 -5.84 -15.39 -3.96
N ASP A 44 -6.36 -14.19 -4.21
CA ASP A 44 -6.36 -13.66 -5.58
C ASP A 44 -5.02 -13.05 -5.99
N GLY A 45 -4.19 -12.59 -5.03
CA GLY A 45 -2.82 -12.09 -5.27
C GLY A 45 -2.69 -10.92 -6.26
N GLN A 46 -3.79 -10.54 -6.93
CA GLN A 46 -3.81 -9.58 -8.02
C GLN A 46 -3.64 -8.17 -7.48
N GLY A 47 -4.24 -7.88 -6.32
CA GLY A 47 -4.18 -6.60 -5.64
C GLY A 47 -5.32 -5.66 -6.07
N TRP A 48 -5.20 -4.39 -5.70
CA TRP A 48 -6.20 -3.34 -5.93
C TRP A 48 -5.72 -2.33 -6.99
N GLN A 49 -6.67 -1.64 -7.61
CA GLN A 49 -6.45 -0.58 -8.59
C GLN A 49 -6.79 0.80 -8.02
N TRP A 50 -6.61 1.83 -8.83
CA TRP A 50 -6.82 3.22 -8.44
C TRP A 50 -8.26 3.56 -8.08
N HIS A 51 -9.24 2.91 -8.71
CA HIS A 51 -10.66 3.12 -8.43
C HIS A 51 -11.11 2.39 -7.15
N ASP A 52 -10.51 1.22 -6.85
CA ASP A 52 -10.78 0.47 -5.62
C ASP A 52 -10.41 1.24 -4.35
N VAL A 53 -9.43 2.14 -4.46
CA VAL A 53 -8.94 2.98 -3.35
C VAL A 53 -9.27 4.46 -3.51
N ASP A 54 -10.16 4.81 -4.45
CA ASP A 54 -10.64 6.16 -4.72
C ASP A 54 -9.50 7.21 -4.77
N THR A 55 -8.42 6.88 -5.48
CA THR A 55 -7.20 7.71 -5.48
C THR A 55 -6.61 7.80 -6.88
N HIS A 56 -6.28 9.01 -7.32
CA HIS A 56 -5.69 9.24 -8.63
C HIS A 56 -4.38 8.45 -8.84
N PRO A 57 -4.14 7.83 -10.01
CA PRO A 57 -2.96 6.97 -10.25
C PRO A 57 -1.61 7.59 -9.88
N THR A 58 -1.41 8.89 -10.15
CA THR A 58 -0.18 9.61 -9.81
C THR A 58 0.14 9.59 -8.32
N LYS A 59 -0.88 9.61 -7.45
CA LYS A 59 -0.69 9.53 -6.00
C LYS A 59 -0.23 8.13 -5.58
N LEU A 60 -0.72 7.09 -6.24
CA LEU A 60 -0.32 5.71 -5.94
C LEU A 60 1.16 5.44 -6.20
N ILE A 61 1.76 6.13 -7.17
CA ILE A 61 3.20 6.04 -7.41
C ILE A 61 3.98 6.45 -6.16
N ARG A 62 3.50 7.44 -5.39
CA ARG A 62 4.14 7.85 -4.14
C ARG A 62 4.17 6.72 -3.10
N LEU A 63 3.08 5.95 -2.97
CA LEU A 63 3.05 4.79 -2.08
C LEU A 63 4.09 3.74 -2.49
N VAL A 64 4.34 3.59 -3.78
CA VAL A 64 5.35 2.67 -4.31
C VAL A 64 6.77 3.20 -4.06
N THR A 65 7.03 4.48 -4.31
CA THR A 65 8.35 5.08 -4.08
C THR A 65 8.74 5.10 -2.61
N GLU A 66 7.77 5.33 -1.73
CA GLU A 66 7.97 5.29 -0.26
C GLU A 66 8.03 3.86 0.28
N GLY A 67 7.81 2.84 -0.55
CA GLY A 67 7.89 1.44 -0.15
C GLY A 67 6.76 1.00 0.78
N ILE A 68 5.61 1.65 0.72
CA ILE A 68 4.39 1.23 1.45
C ILE A 68 3.59 0.23 0.62
N ALA A 69 3.55 0.46 -0.70
CA ALA A 69 2.94 -0.44 -1.68
C ALA A 69 3.98 -0.94 -2.70
N LYS A 70 3.58 -1.93 -3.49
CA LYS A 70 4.31 -2.42 -4.66
C LYS A 70 3.34 -2.62 -5.81
N ILE A 71 3.85 -2.56 -7.04
CA ILE A 71 3.09 -2.98 -8.22
C ILE A 71 3.09 -4.51 -8.23
N SER A 72 1.91 -5.13 -8.22
CA SER A 72 1.76 -6.59 -8.31
C SER A 72 1.73 -7.04 -9.76
N LEU A 73 0.89 -6.40 -10.58
CA LEU A 73 0.71 -6.69 -11.99
C LEU A 73 0.53 -5.39 -12.77
N ARG A 74 1.18 -5.29 -13.93
CA ARG A 74 0.95 -4.21 -14.88
C ARG A 74 0.53 -4.79 -16.23
N SER A 75 -0.65 -4.40 -16.70
CA SER A 75 -1.14 -4.70 -18.05
C SER A 75 -1.23 -3.40 -18.86
N ARG A 76 -1.61 -3.51 -20.15
CA ARG A 76 -1.85 -2.35 -21.01
C ARG A 76 -3.05 -1.49 -20.55
N GLN A 77 -3.98 -2.10 -19.82
CA GLN A 77 -5.25 -1.47 -19.44
C GLN A 77 -5.31 -1.11 -17.95
N ALA A 78 -4.47 -1.73 -17.11
CA ALA A 78 -4.53 -1.55 -15.67
C ALA A 78 -3.18 -1.76 -14.98
N THR A 79 -3.01 -1.10 -13.83
CA THR A 79 -1.94 -1.38 -12.88
C THR A 79 -2.58 -1.78 -11.56
N TYR A 80 -2.14 -2.91 -11.03
CA TYR A 80 -2.56 -3.43 -9.75
C TYR A 80 -1.45 -3.26 -8.72
N TYR A 81 -1.86 -2.96 -7.50
CA TYR A 81 -0.97 -2.67 -6.38
C TYR A 81 -1.30 -3.59 -5.20
N LEU A 82 -0.27 -3.86 -4.40
CA LEU A 82 -0.40 -4.56 -3.12
C LEU A 82 0.33 -3.76 -2.05
N LEU A 83 -0.21 -3.77 -0.84
CA LEU A 83 0.51 -3.33 0.34
C LEU A 83 1.68 -4.29 0.60
N ARG A 84 2.85 -3.73 0.92
CA ARG A 84 4.03 -4.57 1.23
C ARG A 84 3.88 -5.31 2.55
N GLU A 85 3.25 -4.67 3.54
CA GLU A 85 2.98 -5.26 4.85
C GLU A 85 1.61 -4.80 5.36
N ARG A 86 0.56 -5.47 4.88
CA ARG A 86 -0.84 -5.12 5.17
C ARG A 86 -1.10 -5.03 6.68
N ALA A 87 -0.58 -5.99 7.45
CA ALA A 87 -0.80 -6.04 8.90
C ALA A 87 -0.22 -4.80 9.60
N THR A 88 0.99 -4.40 9.22
CA THR A 88 1.63 -3.18 9.73
C THR A 88 0.88 -1.93 9.32
N VAL A 89 0.51 -1.80 8.04
CA VAL A 89 -0.26 -0.65 7.54
C VAL A 89 -1.57 -0.50 8.30
N LYS A 90 -2.29 -1.60 8.51
CA LYS A 90 -3.53 -1.65 9.29
C LYS A 90 -3.32 -1.21 10.74
N LYS A 91 -2.26 -1.69 11.38
CA LYS A 91 -1.92 -1.32 12.76
C LYS A 91 -1.62 0.17 12.86
N SER A 92 -0.77 0.69 11.98
CA SER A 92 -0.42 2.11 11.94
C SER A 92 -1.63 3.02 11.71
N LEU A 93 -2.56 2.63 10.85
CA LEU A 93 -3.80 3.38 10.63
C LEU A 93 -4.68 3.48 11.88
N LYS A 94 -4.69 2.46 12.75
CA LYS A 94 -5.45 2.50 14.02
C LYS A 94 -4.82 3.42 15.07
N GLU A 95 -3.52 3.66 14.97
CA GLU A 95 -2.75 4.44 15.95
C GLU A 95 -2.69 5.93 15.59
N VAL A 96 -2.99 6.28 14.34
CA VAL A 96 -3.05 7.67 13.84
C VAL A 96 -4.50 8.19 13.80
N SER A 97 -5.48 7.29 13.88
CA SER A 97 -6.92 7.59 13.77
C SER A 97 -7.60 7.88 15.11
#